data_AF-A0A812NX03-F1
#
_entry.id   AF-A0A812NX03-F1
#
_cell.length_a   1.000
_cell.length_b   1.000
_cell.length_c   1.000
_cell.angle_alpha   90.00
_cell.angle_beta   90.00
_cell.angle_gamma   90.00
#
_symmetry.space_group_name_H-M   'P 1'
#
loop_
_entity.id
_entity.type
_entity.pdbx_description
1 polymer ?
#
loop_
_entity_poly.entity_id
_entity_poly.type
_entity_poly.pdbx_seq_one_letter_code
_entity_poly.pdbx_strand_id
1 'polypeptide(L)'
;MHRHAPRLPACHDDWGQKPKVSHSLAFLIFIVLAAPGTVHGRLSAEGDQLVITIPVAKLRRDSPSHPLLDLPERAKILIDVGTHRESTFLTRLHHDPTAWVIAFEPDYLHYSHHVAKHAHPRMILINAAVGDSTRGWASFYRWSYEGVGWHFNSGDQTQLGSLLQAPGPGMKAREEMKVAVVSLSDVLSFLPGRVEILKVDAQGADLEVVKSAGDQLARVDRIVMELPYEVAHMTYADQTTEGDTETFLEQAGFRMERCFAVSEQEKDCTFARAHVWRQIPSEDECFSKNRTEMLFELWRDQINYLCKLGKYGCENYTPPLKTKRTWIITFCCSRHMPEHACFGRKSNYSYATCCLPPYLLSIGYPKPGYVM
;
A
#
# COMPACT_ATOMS: atom_id res chain seq x y z
N MET A 1 45.59 -60.88 -13.25
CA MET A 1 46.42 -60.23 -12.21
C MET A 1 47.50 -59.42 -12.89
N HIS A 2 47.59 -58.14 -12.53
CA HIS A 2 48.54 -57.09 -12.96
C HIS A 2 49.12 -57.16 -14.39
N ARG A 3 48.64 -56.26 -15.26
CA ARG A 3 49.39 -55.82 -16.44
C ARG A 3 49.70 -54.33 -16.32
N HIS A 4 50.99 -54.02 -16.29
CA HIS A 4 51.56 -52.69 -16.35
C HIS A 4 51.29 -52.04 -17.70
N ALA A 5 50.90 -50.77 -17.69
CA ALA A 5 50.79 -49.91 -18.86
C ALA A 5 52.15 -49.23 -19.16
N PRO A 6 52.51 -49.02 -20.45
CA PRO A 6 53.71 -48.30 -20.83
C PRO A 6 53.52 -46.77 -20.79
N ARG A 7 54.60 -46.06 -20.44
CA ARG A 7 54.71 -44.59 -20.45
C ARG A 7 54.85 -44.06 -21.88
N LEU A 8 54.12 -42.99 -22.19
CA LEU A 8 54.29 -42.17 -23.40
C LEU A 8 55.06 -40.88 -23.07
N PRO A 9 55.76 -40.28 -24.06
CA PRO A 9 56.74 -39.21 -23.85
C PRO A 9 56.10 -37.83 -23.69
N ALA A 10 56.85 -36.93 -23.05
CA ALA A 10 56.51 -35.54 -22.81
C ALA A 10 56.47 -34.73 -24.11
N CYS A 11 55.38 -34.01 -24.34
CA CYS A 11 55.30 -32.93 -25.30
C CYS A 11 55.65 -31.60 -24.59
N HIS A 12 56.68 -30.95 -25.09
CA HIS A 12 56.93 -29.52 -24.90
C HIS A 12 55.88 -28.74 -25.68
N ASP A 13 55.14 -27.86 -25.02
CA ASP A 13 54.32 -26.83 -25.65
C ASP A 13 54.82 -25.46 -25.21
N ASP A 14 55.62 -24.87 -26.08
CA ASP A 14 56.02 -23.48 -26.12
C ASP A 14 54.93 -22.71 -26.89
N TRP A 15 54.06 -22.00 -26.17
CA TRP A 15 53.07 -21.10 -26.77
C TRP A 15 53.15 -19.73 -26.10
N GLY A 16 53.97 -18.87 -26.71
CA GLY A 16 53.52 -17.59 -27.24
C GLY A 16 52.77 -16.66 -26.29
N GLN A 17 53.46 -15.60 -25.86
CA GLN A 17 52.87 -14.38 -25.34
C GLN A 17 51.69 -13.91 -26.21
N LYS A 18 50.48 -13.85 -25.62
CA LYS A 18 49.35 -13.16 -26.22
C LYS A 18 49.45 -11.65 -25.95
N PRO A 19 49.15 -10.79 -26.94
CA PRO A 19 49.08 -9.36 -26.73
C PRO A 19 47.91 -9.00 -25.81
N LYS A 20 48.15 -8.07 -24.87
CA LYS A 20 47.08 -7.36 -24.15
C LYS A 20 46.29 -6.54 -25.16
N VAL A 21 45.11 -7.01 -25.55
CA VAL A 21 44.13 -6.20 -26.27
C VAL A 21 43.16 -5.63 -25.24
N SER A 22 43.38 -4.38 -24.82
CA SER A 22 42.37 -3.61 -24.09
C SER A 22 41.38 -3.02 -25.10
N HIS A 23 40.33 -3.77 -25.40
CA HIS A 23 39.16 -3.23 -26.07
C HIS A 23 37.96 -3.48 -25.16
N SER A 24 37.67 -2.51 -24.29
CA SER A 24 36.35 -2.35 -23.70
C SER A 24 35.39 -1.96 -24.82
N LEU A 25 34.94 -2.96 -25.58
CA LEU A 25 33.87 -2.80 -26.54
C LEU A 25 32.58 -2.67 -25.72
N ALA A 26 32.15 -1.45 -25.46
CA ALA A 26 30.84 -1.18 -24.87
C ALA A 26 29.77 -1.64 -25.87
N PHE A 27 29.25 -2.85 -25.68
CA PHE A 27 28.14 -3.38 -26.46
C PHE A 27 26.84 -2.75 -25.92
N LEU A 28 26.32 -1.76 -26.64
CA LEU A 28 24.97 -1.24 -26.42
C LEU A 28 23.97 -2.21 -27.05
N ILE A 29 23.35 -3.05 -26.23
CA ILE A 29 22.20 -3.87 -26.65
C ILE A 29 20.93 -3.04 -26.44
N PHE A 30 20.26 -2.66 -27.53
CA PHE A 30 18.94 -2.06 -27.46
C PHE A 30 17.88 -3.17 -27.48
N ILE A 31 17.21 -3.41 -26.35
CA ILE A 31 15.99 -4.22 -26.33
C ILE A 31 14.84 -3.32 -26.79
N VAL A 32 14.35 -3.54 -28.01
CA VAL A 32 13.18 -2.84 -28.56
C VAL A 32 11.93 -3.63 -28.17
N LEU A 33 11.28 -3.23 -27.07
CA LEU A 33 9.89 -3.61 -26.81
C LEU A 33 9.00 -2.55 -27.50
N ALA A 34 8.41 -2.93 -28.62
CA ALA A 34 7.53 -2.07 -29.40
C ALA A 34 6.17 -1.92 -28.71
N ALA A 35 6.01 -0.85 -27.93
CA ALA A 35 4.71 -0.26 -27.62
C ALA A 35 4.75 1.22 -28.05
N PRO A 36 3.70 1.74 -28.71
CA PRO A 36 3.66 3.14 -29.13
C PRO A 36 3.43 4.04 -27.92
N GLY A 37 4.52 4.40 -27.24
CA GLY A 37 4.57 5.32 -26.12
C GLY A 37 6.02 5.48 -25.67
N THR A 38 6.63 6.63 -25.97
CA THR A 38 8.04 6.94 -25.66
C THR A 38 8.31 6.96 -24.16
N VAL A 39 8.85 5.86 -23.62
CA VAL A 39 9.77 5.83 -22.48
C VAL A 39 10.71 4.64 -22.66
N HIS A 40 11.87 4.85 -23.29
CA HIS A 40 12.90 3.82 -23.34
C HIS A 40 13.75 3.91 -22.08
N GLY A 41 13.73 2.85 -21.27
CA GLY A 41 14.76 2.70 -20.24
C GLY A 41 16.16 2.72 -20.86
N ARG A 42 17.13 3.28 -20.17
CA ARG A 42 18.54 3.25 -20.57
C ARG A 42 19.21 2.01 -20.00
N LEU A 43 19.75 1.17 -20.86
CA LEU A 43 20.68 0.11 -20.48
C LEU A 43 22.11 0.67 -20.58
N SER A 44 22.87 0.69 -19.50
CA SER A 44 24.30 1.03 -19.47
C SER A 44 25.12 -0.09 -18.83
N ALA A 45 26.39 -0.18 -19.21
CA ALA A 45 27.38 -0.96 -18.46
C ALA A 45 28.24 0.04 -17.66
N GLU A 46 28.28 -0.11 -16.34
CA GLU A 46 29.02 0.76 -15.42
C GLU A 46 29.97 -0.12 -14.59
N GLY A 47 31.25 -0.12 -14.94
CA GLY A 47 32.21 -1.06 -14.36
C GLY A 47 31.92 -2.50 -14.77
N ASP A 48 31.76 -3.38 -13.77
CA ASP A 48 31.34 -4.78 -13.92
C ASP A 48 29.82 -4.98 -13.76
N GLN A 49 29.04 -3.88 -13.74
CA GLN A 49 27.60 -3.91 -13.53
C GLN A 49 26.83 -3.57 -14.81
N LEU A 50 25.68 -4.23 -14.99
CA LEU A 50 24.68 -3.87 -15.99
C LEU A 50 23.59 -3.03 -15.29
N VAL A 51 23.43 -1.78 -15.71
CA VAL A 51 22.51 -0.80 -15.12
C VAL A 51 21.33 -0.59 -16.06
N ILE A 52 20.10 -0.76 -15.56
CA ILE A 52 18.87 -0.46 -16.28
C ILE A 52 18.19 0.74 -15.60
N THR A 53 18.20 1.90 -16.25
CA THR A 53 17.46 3.09 -15.80
C THR A 53 16.11 3.12 -16.49
N ILE A 54 15.03 2.82 -15.78
CA ILE A 54 13.67 2.93 -16.34
C ILE A 54 13.06 4.22 -15.81
N PRO A 55 12.70 5.20 -16.67
CA PRO A 55 11.94 6.36 -16.21
C PRO A 55 10.60 5.86 -15.67
N VAL A 56 10.41 6.01 -14.35
CA VAL A 56 9.21 5.53 -13.64
C VAL A 56 8.00 6.44 -13.88
N ALA A 57 8.23 7.73 -14.10
CA ALA A 57 7.24 8.67 -14.61
C ALA A 57 7.95 9.90 -15.19
N LYS A 58 7.38 10.56 -16.21
CA LYS A 58 7.83 11.87 -16.65
C LYS A 58 6.78 12.92 -16.30
N LEU A 59 7.08 13.69 -15.26
CA LEU A 59 6.22 14.74 -14.75
C LEU A 59 6.47 16.08 -15.47
N ARG A 60 5.77 16.35 -16.58
CA ARG A 60 5.83 17.61 -17.37
C ARG A 60 4.78 18.65 -16.95
N ARG A 61 5.21 19.88 -16.64
CA ARG A 61 4.34 21.05 -16.34
C ARG A 61 4.14 21.98 -17.55
N ASP A 62 4.70 21.59 -18.69
CA ASP A 62 5.06 22.47 -19.80
C ASP A 62 3.86 23.04 -20.57
N SER A 63 2.64 22.56 -20.29
CA SER A 63 1.42 23.06 -20.90
C SER A 63 0.32 23.21 -19.86
N PRO A 64 -0.17 24.44 -19.58
CA PRO A 64 -1.32 24.68 -18.70
C PRO A 64 -2.60 23.94 -19.11
N SER A 65 -2.66 23.45 -20.35
CA SER A 65 -3.84 22.79 -20.93
C SER A 65 -3.84 21.27 -20.83
N HIS A 66 -2.77 20.65 -20.32
CA HIS A 66 -2.69 19.20 -20.18
C HIS A 66 -2.28 18.89 -18.75
N PRO A 67 -3.23 18.53 -17.85
CA PRO A 67 -2.87 18.10 -16.52
C PRO A 67 -1.95 16.90 -16.62
N LEU A 68 -0.97 16.86 -15.74
CA LEU A 68 0.13 15.90 -15.85
C LEU A 68 -0.32 14.44 -15.75
N LEU A 69 -1.39 14.24 -15.00
CA LEU A 69 -2.15 13.03 -14.96
C LEU A 69 -3.51 13.42 -15.55
N ASP A 70 -4.01 12.70 -16.55
CA ASP A 70 -5.35 12.90 -17.14
C ASP A 70 -6.45 12.48 -16.15
N LEU A 71 -6.43 13.06 -14.96
CA LEU A 71 -7.39 12.87 -13.91
C LEU A 71 -8.59 13.81 -14.17
N PRO A 72 -9.82 13.29 -14.22
CA PRO A 72 -11.00 14.13 -14.29
C PRO A 72 -11.06 15.12 -13.11
N GLU A 73 -11.50 16.36 -13.35
CA GLU A 73 -11.60 17.40 -12.30
C GLU A 73 -12.45 16.96 -11.10
N ARG A 74 -13.44 16.09 -11.33
CA ARG A 74 -14.35 15.55 -10.30
C ARG A 74 -13.92 14.17 -9.77
N ALA A 75 -12.70 13.74 -10.06
CA ALA A 75 -12.17 12.47 -9.57
C ALA A 75 -12.06 12.50 -8.04
N LYS A 76 -12.48 11.41 -7.41
CA LYS A 76 -12.19 11.13 -5.99
C LYS A 76 -10.82 10.49 -5.92
N ILE A 77 -9.82 11.29 -5.58
CA ILE A 77 -8.42 10.86 -5.58
C ILE A 77 -8.10 10.14 -4.27
N LEU A 78 -7.57 8.93 -4.39
CA LEU A 78 -7.10 8.07 -3.32
C LEU A 78 -5.60 7.85 -3.51
N ILE A 79 -4.81 8.04 -2.46
CA ILE A 79 -3.37 7.75 -2.49
C ILE A 79 -3.08 6.58 -1.56
N ASP A 80 -2.31 5.62 -2.05
CA ASP A 80 -1.94 4.40 -1.33
C ASP A 80 -0.41 4.25 -1.36
N VAL A 81 0.23 4.46 -0.21
CA VAL A 81 1.70 4.38 -0.09
C VAL A 81 2.07 3.07 0.58
N GLY A 82 2.85 2.25 -0.12
CA GLY A 82 3.27 0.92 0.35
C GLY A 82 2.22 -0.14 0.05
N THR A 83 1.77 -0.21 -1.20
CA THR A 83 0.66 -1.11 -1.57
C THR A 83 1.02 -2.60 -1.51
N HIS A 84 2.29 -2.94 -1.36
CA HIS A 84 2.78 -4.30 -1.44
C HIS A 84 2.26 -4.95 -2.73
N ARG A 85 1.50 -6.04 -2.64
CA ARG A 85 1.02 -6.82 -3.80
C ARG A 85 -0.25 -6.27 -4.45
N GLU A 86 -1.03 -5.47 -3.73
CA GLU A 86 -2.35 -4.99 -4.15
C GLU A 86 -2.71 -3.70 -3.42
N SER A 87 -3.28 -2.73 -4.13
CA SER A 87 -3.73 -1.50 -3.49
C SER A 87 -4.89 -1.83 -2.56
N THR A 88 -4.83 -1.29 -1.34
CA THR A 88 -5.95 -1.25 -0.40
C THR A 88 -7.21 -0.84 -1.13
N PHE A 89 -7.16 0.24 -1.94
CA PHE A 89 -8.29 0.83 -2.67
C PHE A 89 -8.81 0.07 -3.90
N LEU A 90 -8.30 -1.11 -4.25
CA LEU A 90 -8.72 -1.80 -5.49
C LEU A 90 -10.22 -2.10 -5.51
N THR A 91 -10.79 -2.56 -4.38
CA THR A 91 -12.24 -2.82 -4.29
C THR A 91 -13.05 -1.55 -4.53
N ARG A 92 -12.62 -0.41 -3.99
CA ARG A 92 -13.31 0.88 -4.21
C ARG A 92 -13.21 1.31 -5.66
N LEU A 93 -12.07 1.08 -6.29
CA LEU A 93 -11.85 1.41 -7.68
C LEU A 93 -12.82 0.66 -8.62
N HIS A 94 -13.12 -0.61 -8.33
CA HIS A 94 -14.09 -1.39 -9.10
C HIS A 94 -15.54 -0.92 -8.96
N HIS A 95 -15.93 -0.37 -7.79
CA HIS A 95 -17.32 -0.04 -7.50
C HIS A 95 -17.67 1.44 -7.68
N ASP A 96 -16.71 2.36 -7.48
CA ASP A 96 -16.93 3.80 -7.64
C ASP A 96 -16.30 4.26 -8.96
N PRO A 97 -17.09 4.57 -10.01
CA PRO A 97 -16.58 5.01 -11.31
C PRO A 97 -15.87 6.38 -11.26
N THR A 98 -16.03 7.12 -10.17
CA THR A 98 -15.36 8.42 -9.95
C THR A 98 -14.06 8.30 -9.18
N ALA A 99 -13.77 7.13 -8.59
CA ALA A 99 -12.53 6.90 -7.86
C ALA A 99 -11.33 6.78 -8.81
N TRP A 100 -10.21 7.34 -8.38
CA TRP A 100 -8.90 7.22 -9.00
C TRP A 100 -7.86 6.94 -7.93
N VAL A 101 -6.98 5.98 -8.18
CA VAL A 101 -5.96 5.53 -7.23
C VAL A 101 -4.58 5.92 -7.75
N ILE A 102 -3.77 6.51 -6.88
CA ILE A 102 -2.34 6.70 -7.09
C ILE A 102 -1.62 5.83 -6.05
N ALA A 103 -1.01 4.75 -6.52
CA ALA A 103 -0.41 3.72 -5.68
C ALA A 103 1.12 3.78 -5.80
N PHE A 104 1.81 3.58 -4.68
CA PHE A 104 3.28 3.53 -4.61
C PHE A 104 3.73 2.18 -4.07
N GLU A 105 4.66 1.55 -4.79
CA GLU A 105 5.32 0.32 -4.35
C GLU A 105 6.80 0.34 -4.78
N PRO A 106 7.75 0.58 -3.86
CA PRO A 106 9.18 0.64 -4.18
C PRO A 106 9.79 -0.71 -4.57
N ASP A 107 9.26 -1.82 -4.06
CA ASP A 107 9.75 -3.15 -4.35
C ASP A 107 9.36 -3.55 -5.79
N TYR A 108 10.34 -3.73 -6.68
CA TYR A 108 10.06 -4.03 -8.08
C TYR A 108 9.33 -5.37 -8.28
N LEU A 109 9.45 -6.35 -7.36
CA LEU A 109 8.74 -7.63 -7.46
C LEU A 109 7.27 -7.43 -7.13
N HIS A 110 6.99 -6.72 -6.04
CA HIS A 110 5.62 -6.41 -5.65
C HIS A 110 4.95 -5.47 -6.65
N TYR A 111 5.66 -4.47 -7.15
CA TYR A 111 5.22 -3.62 -8.25
C TYR A 111 4.90 -4.46 -9.50
N SER A 112 5.80 -5.36 -9.91
CA SER A 112 5.57 -6.21 -11.10
C SER A 112 4.36 -7.14 -10.91
N HIS A 113 4.18 -7.69 -9.71
CA HIS A 113 2.99 -8.48 -9.36
C HIS A 113 1.72 -7.64 -9.51
N HIS A 114 1.73 -6.43 -8.97
CA HIS A 114 0.62 -5.48 -9.02
C HIS A 114 0.22 -5.13 -10.46
N VAL A 115 1.20 -4.78 -11.30
CA VAL A 115 0.97 -4.54 -12.75
C VAL A 115 0.37 -5.77 -13.43
N ALA A 116 0.88 -6.97 -13.14
CA ALA A 116 0.44 -8.19 -13.81
C ALA A 116 -0.96 -8.67 -13.38
N LYS A 117 -1.38 -8.36 -12.14
CA LYS A 117 -2.59 -8.95 -11.53
C LYS A 117 -3.71 -7.94 -11.25
N HIS A 118 -3.36 -6.70 -10.97
CA HIS A 118 -4.28 -5.70 -10.41
C HIS A 118 -4.30 -4.39 -11.21
N ALA A 119 -3.67 -4.33 -12.39
CA ALA A 119 -3.73 -3.16 -13.26
C ALA A 119 -5.18 -2.74 -13.55
N HIS A 120 -5.42 -1.43 -13.50
CA HIS A 120 -6.75 -0.85 -13.71
C HIS A 120 -6.62 0.49 -14.45
N PRO A 121 -7.52 0.83 -15.41
CA PRO A 121 -7.42 2.05 -16.21
C PRO A 121 -7.55 3.37 -15.42
N ARG A 122 -8.00 3.29 -14.17
CA ARG A 122 -8.12 4.42 -13.23
C ARG A 122 -7.15 4.34 -12.05
N MET A 123 -6.09 3.54 -12.20
CA MET A 123 -5.01 3.42 -11.24
C MET A 123 -3.70 3.82 -11.90
N ILE A 124 -2.94 4.67 -11.21
CA ILE A 124 -1.58 5.02 -11.56
C ILE A 124 -0.69 4.35 -10.51
N LEU A 125 0.08 3.35 -10.91
CA LEU A 125 1.02 2.67 -10.02
C LEU A 125 2.43 3.19 -10.30
N ILE A 126 3.15 3.58 -9.25
CA ILE A 126 4.47 4.19 -9.33
C ILE A 126 5.48 3.33 -8.56
N ASN A 127 6.53 2.88 -9.23
CA ASN A 127 7.62 2.13 -8.60
C ASN A 127 8.61 3.07 -7.91
N ALA A 128 8.18 3.68 -6.81
CA ALA A 128 9.01 4.57 -6.00
C ALA A 128 8.57 4.49 -4.54
N ALA A 129 9.51 4.73 -3.63
CA ALA A 129 9.17 5.03 -2.25
C ALA A 129 8.71 6.48 -2.14
N VAL A 130 7.92 6.77 -1.11
CA VAL A 130 7.54 8.14 -0.75
C VAL A 130 8.32 8.55 0.48
N GLY A 131 8.84 9.78 0.50
CA GLY A 131 9.65 10.30 1.60
C GLY A 131 10.29 11.63 1.22
N ASP A 132 11.32 12.06 1.94
CA ASP A 132 12.05 13.29 1.59
C ASP A 132 12.71 13.18 0.19
N SER A 133 12.24 13.99 -0.77
CA SER A 133 12.68 13.94 -2.17
C SER A 133 14.08 14.50 -2.41
N THR A 134 14.71 15.14 -1.42
CA THR A 134 16.08 15.66 -1.55
C THR A 134 17.11 14.59 -1.90
N ARG A 135 16.77 13.30 -1.74
CA ARG A 135 17.68 12.18 -1.96
C ARG A 135 17.61 11.58 -3.36
N GLY A 136 16.49 11.70 -4.08
CA GLY A 136 16.24 11.11 -5.41
C GLY A 136 16.25 9.57 -5.47
N TRP A 137 17.20 8.94 -4.78
CA TRP A 137 17.36 7.51 -4.58
C TRP A 137 17.67 7.22 -3.11
N ALA A 138 17.19 6.09 -2.59
CA ALA A 138 17.52 5.61 -1.25
C ALA A 138 17.81 4.11 -1.25
N SER A 139 18.51 3.67 -0.21
CA SER A 139 18.57 2.24 0.12
C SER A 139 17.21 1.80 0.65
N PHE A 140 16.74 0.67 0.14
CA PHE A 140 15.53 -0.01 0.57
C PHE A 140 15.91 -1.44 0.93
N TYR A 141 15.48 -1.87 2.09
CA TYR A 141 15.87 -3.14 2.68
C TYR A 141 14.69 -4.09 2.66
N ARG A 142 14.92 -5.30 2.16
CA ARG A 142 13.99 -6.43 2.32
C ARG A 142 14.42 -7.25 3.52
N TRP A 143 13.56 -7.30 4.51
CA TRP A 143 13.77 -8.00 5.76
C TRP A 143 13.02 -9.32 5.78
N SER A 144 13.58 -10.29 6.51
CA SER A 144 12.87 -11.49 6.93
C SER A 144 13.18 -11.82 8.38
N TYR A 145 12.30 -12.57 9.03
CA TYR A 145 12.61 -13.20 10.30
C TYR A 145 13.73 -14.26 10.14
N GLU A 146 14.53 -14.44 11.19
CA GLU A 146 15.55 -15.47 11.29
C GLU A 146 14.92 -16.86 11.27
N GLY A 147 15.65 -17.82 10.69
CA GLY A 147 15.15 -19.19 10.54
C GLY A 147 14.10 -19.38 9.45
N VAL A 148 13.51 -18.31 8.90
CA VAL A 148 12.58 -18.44 7.78
C VAL A 148 13.31 -18.50 6.45
N GLY A 149 12.91 -19.47 5.61
CA GLY A 149 13.49 -19.66 4.28
C GLY A 149 13.26 -18.44 3.40
N TRP A 150 14.35 -17.81 2.96
CA TRP A 150 14.29 -16.73 1.99
C TRP A 150 14.28 -17.32 0.58
N HIS A 151 13.17 -17.14 -0.14
CA HIS A 151 13.11 -17.40 -1.56
C HIS A 151 12.72 -16.12 -2.28
N PHE A 152 13.40 -15.84 -3.39
CA PHE A 152 12.96 -14.81 -4.32
C PHE A 152 11.52 -15.15 -4.73
N ASN A 153 10.57 -14.28 -4.39
CA ASN A 153 9.13 -14.49 -4.59
C ASN A 153 8.42 -15.47 -3.62
N SER A 154 8.91 -15.63 -2.38
CA SER A 154 8.42 -16.63 -1.39
C SER A 154 6.95 -16.55 -0.97
N GLY A 155 6.18 -15.54 -1.39
CA GLY A 155 4.75 -15.53 -1.11
C GLY A 155 4.42 -15.24 0.36
N ASP A 156 3.93 -14.04 0.62
CA ASP A 156 3.03 -13.70 1.73
C ASP A 156 3.54 -13.74 3.19
N GLN A 157 4.66 -14.38 3.55
CA GLN A 157 5.01 -14.56 4.98
C GLN A 157 6.37 -14.02 5.45
N THR A 158 7.18 -13.42 4.57
CA THR A 158 8.62 -13.23 4.90
C THR A 158 9.29 -11.97 4.37
N GLN A 159 8.59 -11.10 3.65
CA GLN A 159 9.23 -9.98 2.97
C GLN A 159 8.62 -8.67 3.47
N LEU A 160 9.27 -8.05 4.45
CA LEU A 160 8.96 -6.71 4.91
C LEU A 160 9.92 -5.74 4.24
N GLY A 161 9.40 -4.74 3.53
CA GLY A 161 10.20 -3.78 2.78
C GLY A 161 10.16 -2.41 3.43
N SER A 162 11.31 -1.84 3.80
CA SER A 162 11.37 -0.51 4.42
C SER A 162 12.58 0.30 3.97
N LEU A 163 12.43 1.63 3.98
CA LEU A 163 13.55 2.57 3.89
C LEU A 163 14.34 2.65 5.21
N LEU A 164 13.73 2.21 6.31
CA LEU A 164 14.36 2.16 7.62
C LEU A 164 15.09 0.83 7.80
N GLN A 165 16.10 0.85 8.66
CA GLN A 165 16.71 -0.38 9.13
C GLN A 165 15.81 -1.02 10.19
N ALA A 166 15.63 -2.34 10.16
CA ALA A 166 14.88 -3.07 11.19
C ALA A 166 15.87 -3.74 12.16
N PRO A 167 16.22 -3.11 13.30
CA PRO A 167 17.10 -3.71 14.29
C PRO A 167 16.37 -4.74 15.19
N GLY A 168 15.07 -4.98 14.94
CA GLY A 168 14.23 -5.86 15.75
C GLY A 168 14.87 -7.24 15.99
N PRO A 169 14.74 -7.82 17.20
CA PRO A 169 15.28 -9.13 17.52
C PRO A 169 14.79 -10.18 16.51
N GLY A 170 15.74 -10.89 15.88
CA GLY A 170 15.42 -11.94 14.92
C GLY A 170 15.01 -11.43 13.54
N MET A 171 15.18 -10.16 13.19
CA MET A 171 15.08 -9.69 11.80
C MET A 171 16.46 -9.57 11.15
N LYS A 172 16.54 -9.97 9.88
CA LYS A 172 17.76 -9.89 9.09
C LYS A 172 17.48 -9.31 7.71
N ALA A 173 18.24 -8.28 7.32
CA ALA A 173 18.25 -7.81 5.95
C ALA A 173 18.74 -8.93 5.05
N ARG A 174 17.90 -9.34 4.10
CA ARG A 174 18.22 -10.36 3.09
C ARG A 174 18.75 -9.73 1.81
N GLU A 175 18.26 -8.53 1.53
CA GLU A 175 18.61 -7.79 0.32
C GLU A 175 18.56 -6.29 0.62
N GLU A 176 19.50 -5.56 0.03
CA GLU A 176 19.47 -4.11 -0.07
C GLU A 176 19.39 -3.76 -1.55
N MET A 177 18.45 -2.88 -1.90
CA MET A 177 18.25 -2.40 -3.25
C MET A 177 18.14 -0.88 -3.28
N LYS A 178 18.43 -0.28 -4.43
CA LYS A 178 18.22 1.17 -4.65
C LYS A 178 16.86 1.41 -5.26
N VAL A 179 16.08 2.28 -4.64
CA VAL A 179 14.75 2.67 -5.11
C VAL A 179 14.69 4.17 -5.31
N ALA A 180 13.90 4.60 -6.29
CA ALA A 180 13.59 6.01 -6.45
C ALA A 180 12.76 6.51 -5.26
N VAL A 181 12.98 7.76 -4.85
CA VAL A 181 12.21 8.41 -3.77
C VAL A 181 11.58 9.69 -4.31
N VAL A 182 10.29 9.85 -4.05
CA VAL A 182 9.53 11.07 -4.36
C VAL A 182 8.91 11.64 -3.09
N SER A 183 8.70 12.96 -3.04
CA SER A 183 8.00 13.56 -1.93
C SER A 183 6.50 13.55 -2.17
N LEU A 184 5.76 13.40 -1.09
CA LEU A 184 4.31 13.56 -1.16
C LEU A 184 3.94 14.98 -1.58
N SER A 185 4.76 16.00 -1.26
CA SER A 185 4.55 17.37 -1.71
C SER A 185 4.56 17.48 -3.23
N ASP A 186 5.56 16.87 -3.87
CA ASP A 186 5.69 16.84 -5.33
C ASP A 186 4.46 16.20 -5.95
N VAL A 187 4.09 15.00 -5.48
CA VAL A 187 2.91 14.24 -5.97
C VAL A 187 1.64 15.08 -5.83
N LEU A 188 1.37 15.61 -4.64
CA LEU A 188 0.18 16.40 -4.35
C LEU A 188 0.13 17.65 -5.25
N SER A 189 1.26 18.32 -5.47
CA SER A 189 1.34 19.55 -6.28
C SER A 189 0.90 19.36 -7.74
N PHE A 190 0.85 18.12 -8.24
CA PHE A 190 0.43 17.78 -9.60
C PHE A 190 -1.03 17.34 -9.72
N LEU A 191 -1.74 17.17 -8.59
CA LEU A 191 -3.14 16.75 -8.62
C LEU A 191 -4.06 17.92 -8.92
N PRO A 192 -5.19 17.71 -9.63
CA PRO A 192 -6.15 18.77 -9.92
C PRO A 192 -7.03 19.14 -8.70
N GLY A 193 -7.09 18.27 -7.68
CA GLY A 193 -8.05 18.40 -6.58
C GLY A 193 -7.48 18.03 -5.22
N ARG A 194 -8.40 17.82 -4.27
CA ARG A 194 -8.09 17.31 -2.93
C ARG A 194 -7.95 15.79 -2.98
N VAL A 195 -7.18 15.25 -2.04
CA VAL A 195 -7.08 13.81 -1.82
C VAL A 195 -8.08 13.44 -0.75
N GLU A 196 -9.02 12.56 -1.10
CA GLU A 196 -10.07 12.13 -0.17
C GLU A 196 -9.46 11.29 0.95
N ILE A 197 -8.57 10.35 0.60
CA ILE A 197 -7.88 9.49 1.55
C ILE A 197 -6.43 9.27 1.11
N LEU A 198 -5.51 9.45 2.04
CA LEU A 198 -4.13 9.01 1.97
C LEU A 198 -3.95 7.82 2.93
N LYS A 199 -3.73 6.62 2.41
CA LYS A 199 -3.26 5.47 3.20
C LYS A 199 -1.75 5.41 3.12
N VAL A 200 -1.11 5.26 4.27
CA VAL A 200 0.33 5.04 4.42
C VAL A 200 0.53 3.74 5.20
N ASP A 201 1.34 2.88 4.61
CA ASP A 201 1.92 1.67 5.20
C ASP A 201 3.37 1.60 4.69
N ALA A 202 4.22 2.44 5.27
CA ALA A 202 5.61 2.57 4.84
C ALA A 202 6.56 1.82 5.77
N GLN A 203 6.05 0.79 6.46
CA GLN A 203 6.81 -0.13 7.29
C GLN A 203 7.75 0.64 8.24
N GLY A 204 7.15 1.49 9.06
CA GLY A 204 7.80 2.28 10.10
C GLY A 204 8.17 3.71 9.70
N ALA A 205 8.20 4.02 8.41
CA ALA A 205 8.49 5.37 7.90
C ALA A 205 7.25 6.25 7.70
N ASP A 206 6.10 5.84 8.25
CA ASP A 206 4.78 6.37 7.94
C ASP A 206 4.67 7.88 8.19
N LEU A 207 5.14 8.36 9.34
CA LEU A 207 5.08 9.79 9.65
C LEU A 207 6.01 10.61 8.76
N GLU A 208 7.16 10.07 8.35
CA GLU A 208 8.08 10.75 7.44
C GLU A 208 7.51 10.89 6.02
N VAL A 209 6.75 9.90 5.54
CA VAL A 209 5.94 10.02 4.33
C VAL A 209 4.98 11.21 4.43
N VAL A 210 4.25 11.32 5.54
CA VAL A 210 3.27 12.40 5.74
C VAL A 210 3.96 13.76 5.86
N LYS A 211 5.06 13.85 6.61
CA LYS A 211 5.87 15.08 6.74
C LYS A 211 6.40 15.55 5.39
N SER A 212 6.73 14.63 4.48
CA SER A 212 7.18 14.96 3.12
C SER A 212 6.13 15.70 2.27
N ALA A 213 4.87 15.80 2.72
CA ALA A 213 3.85 16.62 2.07
C ALA A 213 4.08 18.13 2.26
N GLY A 214 4.69 18.55 3.37
CA GLY A 214 4.77 19.96 3.78
C GLY A 214 3.40 20.64 3.74
N ASP A 215 3.34 21.86 3.21
CA ASP A 215 2.10 22.65 3.12
C ASP A 215 1.02 22.01 2.24
N GLN A 216 1.40 21.11 1.31
CA GLN A 216 0.42 20.41 0.47
C GLN A 216 -0.47 19.46 1.27
N LEU A 217 -0.09 19.10 2.50
CA LEU A 217 -0.92 18.29 3.40
C LEU A 217 -2.29 18.93 3.69
N ALA A 218 -2.43 20.26 3.52
CA ALA A 218 -3.70 20.97 3.55
C ALA A 218 -4.76 20.42 2.58
N ARG A 219 -4.32 19.73 1.52
CA ARG A 219 -5.17 19.17 0.46
C ARG A 219 -5.67 17.76 0.72
N VAL A 220 -5.20 17.12 1.79
CA VAL A 220 -5.64 15.79 2.20
C VAL A 220 -6.80 15.93 3.20
N ASP A 221 -7.89 15.22 2.95
CA ASP A 221 -9.08 15.22 3.80
C ASP A 221 -8.95 14.22 4.96
N ARG A 222 -8.46 13.01 4.66
CA ARG A 222 -8.28 11.93 5.63
C ARG A 222 -6.95 11.20 5.40
N ILE A 223 -6.32 10.78 6.48
CA ILE A 223 -5.09 10.00 6.49
C ILE A 223 -5.36 8.70 7.27
N VAL A 224 -4.90 7.57 6.76
CA VAL A 224 -4.85 6.29 7.47
C VAL A 224 -3.40 5.85 7.54
N MET A 225 -2.90 5.56 8.73
CA MET A 225 -1.49 5.16 8.95
C MET A 225 -1.45 3.87 9.75
N GLU A 226 -0.56 2.96 9.37
CA GLU A 226 -0.23 1.82 10.21
C GLU A 226 0.77 2.27 11.29
N LEU A 227 0.40 2.08 12.56
CA LEU A 227 1.18 2.52 13.72
C LEU A 227 1.37 1.35 14.69
N PRO A 228 2.51 1.30 15.40
CA PRO A 228 2.71 0.29 16.43
C PRO A 228 1.77 0.54 17.61
N TYR A 229 1.34 -0.53 18.30
CA TYR A 229 0.54 -0.42 19.52
C TYR A 229 1.30 0.27 20.66
N GLU A 230 2.55 -0.11 20.83
CA GLU A 230 3.42 0.34 21.91
C GLU A 230 4.86 0.45 21.42
N VAL A 231 5.70 1.20 22.14
CA VAL A 231 7.14 1.33 21.82
C VAL A 231 7.82 -0.04 21.81
N ALA A 232 7.38 -0.97 22.67
CA ALA A 232 7.92 -2.33 22.71
C ALA A 232 7.63 -3.16 21.45
N HIS A 233 6.67 -2.73 20.62
CA HIS A 233 6.30 -3.36 19.35
C HIS A 233 6.89 -2.63 18.14
N MET A 234 7.78 -1.65 18.34
CA MET A 234 8.48 -1.01 17.23
C MET A 234 9.47 -1.99 16.58
N THR A 235 9.31 -2.15 15.28
CA THR A 235 10.10 -3.08 14.47
C THR A 235 11.33 -2.39 13.85
N TYR A 236 11.18 -1.10 13.53
CA TYR A 236 12.16 -0.33 12.78
C TYR A 236 12.91 0.67 13.64
N ALA A 237 14.19 0.88 13.32
CA ALA A 237 15.00 1.94 13.91
C ALA A 237 14.38 3.28 13.51
N ASP A 238 14.30 4.20 14.47
CA ASP A 238 13.73 5.54 14.28
C ASP A 238 12.25 5.55 13.86
N GLN A 239 11.53 4.43 14.06
CA GLN A 239 10.08 4.39 13.90
C GLN A 239 9.42 5.37 14.85
N THR A 240 8.47 6.15 14.33
CA THR A 240 7.76 7.16 15.11
C THR A 240 6.67 6.54 15.97
N THR A 241 6.44 7.09 17.16
CA THR A 241 5.36 6.62 18.04
C THR A 241 3.99 7.09 17.55
N GLU A 242 2.92 6.48 18.07
CA GLU A 242 1.56 7.00 17.91
C GLU A 242 1.44 8.43 18.45
N GLY A 243 2.02 8.73 19.62
CA GLY A 243 1.94 10.06 20.24
C GLY A 243 2.65 11.15 19.42
N ASP A 244 3.80 10.83 18.81
CA ASP A 244 4.48 11.75 17.89
C ASP A 244 3.64 12.01 16.64
N THR A 245 3.01 10.96 16.12
CA THR A 245 2.12 11.03 14.95
C THR A 245 0.89 11.87 15.24
N GLU A 246 0.21 11.62 16.36
CA GLU A 246 -0.96 12.39 16.80
C GLU A 246 -0.59 13.87 16.99
N THR A 247 0.49 14.16 17.73
CA THR A 247 0.95 15.53 17.97
C THR A 247 1.20 16.28 16.65
N PHE A 248 1.90 15.66 15.71
CA PHE A 248 2.17 16.27 14.41
C PHE A 248 0.88 16.51 13.60
N LEU A 249 -0.01 15.51 13.54
CA LEU A 249 -1.23 15.59 12.76
C LEU A 249 -2.25 16.58 13.35
N GLU A 250 -2.32 16.70 14.67
CA GLU A 250 -3.13 17.72 15.33
C GLU A 250 -2.64 19.14 15.00
N GLN A 251 -1.33 19.36 15.03
CA GLN A 251 -0.73 20.64 14.61
C GLN A 251 -1.02 20.95 13.13
N ALA A 252 -1.10 19.93 12.28
CA ALA A 252 -1.48 20.04 10.87
C ALA A 252 -3.00 20.18 10.62
N GLY A 253 -3.81 20.25 11.69
CA GLY A 253 -5.26 20.45 11.65
C GLY A 253 -6.08 19.20 11.36
N PHE A 254 -5.53 18.02 11.64
CA PHE A 254 -6.28 16.77 11.69
C PHE A 254 -6.68 16.43 13.12
N ARG A 255 -7.61 15.50 13.26
CA ARG A 255 -7.98 14.89 14.53
C ARG A 255 -8.08 13.40 14.33
N MET A 256 -7.62 12.62 15.29
CA MET A 256 -7.80 11.18 15.25
C MET A 256 -9.31 10.85 15.30
N GLU A 257 -9.77 10.09 14.31
CA GLU A 257 -11.13 9.54 14.29
C GLU A 257 -11.16 8.24 15.11
N ARG A 258 -10.24 7.31 14.82
CA ARG A 258 -10.11 6.01 15.51
C ARG A 258 -8.88 5.23 15.04
N CYS A 259 -8.41 4.33 15.89
CA CYS A 259 -7.55 3.21 15.49
C CYS A 259 -8.25 1.85 15.53
N PHE A 260 -7.81 0.91 14.69
CA PHE A 260 -8.29 -0.47 14.66
C PHE A 260 -7.14 -1.44 14.42
N ALA A 261 -7.20 -2.60 15.09
CA ALA A 261 -6.17 -3.62 15.00
C ALA A 261 -5.99 -4.09 13.55
N VAL A 262 -4.74 -4.14 13.10
CA VAL A 262 -4.33 -4.81 11.85
C VAL A 262 -3.57 -6.08 12.19
N SER A 263 -2.74 -6.07 13.23
CA SER A 263 -2.07 -7.25 13.76
C SER A 263 -2.02 -7.20 15.29
N GLU A 264 -1.28 -8.11 15.94
CA GLU A 264 -1.00 -7.99 17.38
C GLU A 264 -0.02 -6.85 17.71
N GLN A 265 0.73 -6.38 16.71
CA GLN A 265 1.80 -5.39 16.87
C GLN A 265 1.42 -4.02 16.32
N GLU A 266 0.51 -3.99 15.34
CA GLU A 266 0.16 -2.80 14.58
C GLU A 266 -1.35 -2.56 14.50
N LYS A 267 -1.70 -1.28 14.35
CA LYS A 267 -3.06 -0.79 14.19
C LYS A 267 -3.09 0.28 13.10
N ASP A 268 -4.17 0.30 12.35
CA ASP A 268 -4.48 1.38 11.42
C ASP A 268 -5.19 2.49 12.19
N CYS A 269 -4.58 3.68 12.22
CA CYS A 269 -5.15 4.88 12.82
C CYS A 269 -5.61 5.84 11.73
N THR A 270 -6.87 6.24 11.78
CA THR A 270 -7.47 7.22 10.88
C THR A 270 -7.50 8.61 11.51
N PHE A 271 -7.06 9.61 10.75
CA PHE A 271 -7.08 11.02 11.11
C PHE A 271 -7.82 11.81 10.03
N ALA A 272 -8.67 12.76 10.42
CA ALA A 272 -9.47 13.54 9.49
C ALA A 272 -9.51 15.03 9.82
N ARG A 273 -9.68 15.86 8.80
CA ARG A 273 -9.96 17.29 8.98
C ARG A 273 -11.36 17.53 9.49
N ALA A 274 -11.56 18.66 10.16
CA ALA A 274 -12.83 19.02 10.80
C ALA A 274 -14.05 18.95 9.86
N HIS A 275 -13.91 19.29 8.57
CA HIS A 275 -15.03 19.32 7.62
C HIS A 275 -15.46 17.94 7.11
N VAL A 276 -14.61 16.93 7.22
CA VAL A 276 -14.91 15.52 6.85
C VAL A 276 -14.93 14.58 8.05
N TRP A 277 -14.66 15.11 9.25
CA TRP A 277 -14.57 14.36 10.49
C TRP A 277 -15.90 13.69 10.82
N ARG A 278 -15.82 12.43 11.23
CA ARG A 278 -16.96 11.64 11.67
C ARG A 278 -16.76 11.18 13.10
N GLN A 279 -17.75 11.45 13.94
CA GLN A 279 -17.82 10.85 15.26
C GLN A 279 -18.19 9.38 15.14
N ILE A 280 -17.30 8.49 15.59
CA ILE A 280 -17.56 7.05 15.63
C ILE A 280 -17.86 6.66 17.08
N PRO A 281 -18.90 5.85 17.35
CA PRO A 281 -19.16 5.36 18.69
C PRO A 281 -18.01 4.48 19.20
N SER A 282 -17.66 4.59 20.47
CA SER A 282 -16.72 3.67 21.14
C SER A 282 -17.21 2.21 21.07
N GLU A 283 -16.34 1.26 21.42
CA GLU A 283 -16.73 -0.16 21.52
C GLU A 283 -17.92 -0.36 22.47
N ASP A 284 -17.89 0.27 23.64
CA ASP A 284 -18.98 0.23 24.62
C ASP A 284 -20.26 0.92 24.11
N GLU A 285 -20.12 1.92 23.25
CA GLU A 285 -21.24 2.69 22.71
C GLU A 285 -21.94 2.01 21.52
N CYS A 286 -21.25 1.11 20.81
CA CYS A 286 -21.68 0.45 19.57
C CYS A 286 -23.02 -0.29 19.73
N PHE A 287 -23.35 -0.81 20.91
CA PHE A 287 -24.58 -1.60 21.13
C PHE A 287 -25.64 -0.92 22.02
N SER A 288 -25.50 0.37 22.30
CA SER A 288 -26.47 1.12 23.11
C SER A 288 -27.83 1.33 22.39
N LYS A 289 -28.94 1.38 23.15
CA LYS A 289 -30.32 1.49 22.60
C LYS A 289 -30.52 2.71 21.69
N ASN A 290 -29.93 3.86 22.02
CA ASN A 290 -30.16 5.13 21.31
C ASN A 290 -29.41 5.22 19.96
N ARG A 291 -28.44 4.34 19.67
CA ARG A 291 -27.58 4.44 18.48
C ARG A 291 -27.77 3.30 17.47
N THR A 292 -28.68 2.37 17.73
CA THR A 292 -29.16 1.39 16.73
C THR A 292 -29.67 2.11 15.47
N GLU A 293 -30.27 3.30 15.61
CA GLU A 293 -30.69 4.09 14.46
C GLU A 293 -29.52 4.63 13.66
N MET A 294 -28.52 5.24 14.31
CA MET A 294 -27.33 5.74 13.61
C MET A 294 -26.57 4.61 12.88
N LEU A 295 -26.41 3.46 13.52
CA LEU A 295 -25.79 2.31 12.85
C LEU A 295 -26.63 1.83 11.66
N PHE A 296 -27.96 1.81 11.81
CA PHE A 296 -28.85 1.50 10.70
C PHE A 296 -28.68 2.48 9.55
N GLU A 297 -28.50 3.77 9.84
CA GLU A 297 -28.23 4.81 8.84
C GLU A 297 -26.90 4.60 8.12
N LEU A 298 -25.84 4.18 8.83
CA LEU A 298 -24.55 3.83 8.24
C LEU A 298 -24.64 2.58 7.34
N TRP A 299 -25.49 1.62 7.71
CA TRP A 299 -25.76 0.42 6.92
C TRP A 299 -26.78 0.66 5.81
N ARG A 300 -27.46 1.82 5.75
CA ARG A 300 -28.66 2.01 4.94
C ARG A 300 -28.45 1.72 3.47
N ASP A 301 -27.32 2.14 2.90
CA ASP A 301 -27.03 1.90 1.48
C ASP A 301 -26.87 0.41 1.18
N GLN A 302 -26.18 -0.33 2.06
CA GLN A 302 -26.03 -1.77 1.95
C GLN A 302 -27.37 -2.50 2.15
N ILE A 303 -28.17 -2.05 3.12
CA ILE A 303 -29.52 -2.56 3.37
C ILE A 303 -30.36 -2.38 2.11
N ASN A 304 -30.41 -1.16 1.56
CA ASN A 304 -31.14 -0.83 0.34
C ASN A 304 -30.69 -1.69 -0.85
N TYR A 305 -29.39 -1.96 -0.97
CA TYR A 305 -28.86 -2.85 -2.00
C TYR A 305 -29.40 -4.28 -1.84
N LEU A 306 -29.34 -4.86 -0.65
CA LEU A 306 -29.86 -6.21 -0.38
C LEU A 306 -31.38 -6.30 -0.54
N CYS A 307 -32.09 -5.22 -0.19
CA CYS A 307 -33.53 -5.07 -0.44
C CYS A 307 -33.84 -5.16 -1.94
N LYS A 308 -33.11 -4.42 -2.79
CA LYS A 308 -33.29 -4.45 -4.26
C LYS A 308 -33.05 -5.84 -4.85
N LEU A 309 -32.18 -6.64 -4.24
CA LEU A 309 -31.92 -8.02 -4.66
C LEU A 309 -32.99 -9.02 -4.18
N GLY A 310 -34.06 -8.57 -3.51
CA GLY A 310 -35.11 -9.43 -2.97
C GLY A 310 -34.60 -10.38 -1.87
N LYS A 311 -33.43 -10.10 -1.29
CA LYS A 311 -32.84 -10.94 -0.25
C LYS A 311 -33.43 -10.67 1.13
N TYR A 312 -34.14 -9.56 1.30
CA TYR A 312 -34.82 -9.16 2.54
C TYR A 312 -36.19 -8.54 2.25
N GLY A 313 -37.16 -8.84 3.12
CA GLY A 313 -38.49 -8.23 3.11
C GLY A 313 -38.44 -6.78 3.59
N CYS A 314 -38.14 -5.86 2.67
CA CYS A 314 -38.02 -4.43 2.96
C CYS A 314 -39.33 -3.68 2.74
N GLU A 315 -40.44 -4.27 3.17
CA GLU A 315 -41.80 -3.78 2.88
C GLU A 315 -42.17 -2.49 3.62
N ASN A 316 -41.32 -2.02 4.57
CA ASN A 316 -41.52 -0.77 5.30
C ASN A 316 -40.25 0.10 5.29
N TYR A 317 -40.40 1.36 4.87
CA TYR A 317 -39.31 2.34 4.72
C TYR A 317 -38.58 2.68 6.05
N THR A 318 -39.22 2.40 7.19
CA THR A 318 -38.64 2.68 8.52
C THR A 318 -38.99 1.55 9.50
N PRO A 319 -38.20 0.48 9.59
CA PRO A 319 -38.51 -0.63 10.49
C PRO A 319 -38.44 -0.19 11.98
N PRO A 320 -39.23 -0.80 12.88
CA PRO A 320 -39.13 -0.54 14.32
C PRO A 320 -37.71 -0.79 14.85
N LEU A 321 -37.30 -0.13 15.95
CA LEU A 321 -35.95 -0.24 16.53
C LEU A 321 -35.51 -1.68 16.78
N LYS A 322 -36.42 -2.54 17.23
CA LYS A 322 -36.17 -3.98 17.42
C LYS A 322 -35.79 -4.66 16.11
N THR A 323 -36.49 -4.35 15.03
CA THR A 323 -36.22 -4.87 13.68
C THR A 323 -34.91 -4.29 13.13
N LYS A 324 -34.64 -2.99 13.30
CA LYS A 324 -33.34 -2.38 12.96
C LYS A 324 -32.18 -3.11 13.65
N ARG A 325 -32.32 -3.40 14.94
CA ARG A 325 -31.33 -4.16 15.72
C ARG A 325 -31.15 -5.58 15.19
N THR A 326 -32.24 -6.30 14.95
CA THR A 326 -32.20 -7.65 14.37
C THR A 326 -31.53 -7.63 12.99
N TRP A 327 -31.82 -6.63 12.17
CA TRP A 327 -31.20 -6.45 10.86
C TRP A 327 -29.70 -6.22 10.98
N ILE A 328 -29.26 -5.25 11.80
CA ILE A 328 -27.83 -4.98 12.04
C ILE A 328 -27.13 -6.26 12.51
N ILE A 329 -27.66 -6.93 13.53
CA ILE A 329 -27.17 -8.24 14.01
C ILE A 329 -27.07 -9.25 12.85
N THR A 330 -28.10 -9.34 12.02
CA THR A 330 -28.11 -10.30 10.90
C THR A 330 -27.14 -9.88 9.78
N PHE A 331 -26.91 -8.59 9.54
CA PHE A 331 -25.93 -8.12 8.57
C PHE A 331 -24.49 -8.26 9.09
N CYS A 332 -24.27 -8.10 10.39
CA CYS A 332 -22.97 -8.37 11.00
C CYS A 332 -22.57 -9.85 10.95
N CYS A 333 -23.55 -10.78 10.94
CA CYS A 333 -23.31 -12.19 11.27
C CYS A 333 -23.98 -13.24 10.35
N SER A 334 -24.68 -12.88 9.26
CA SER A 334 -25.40 -13.88 8.44
C SER A 334 -24.64 -14.35 7.20
N ARG A 335 -24.93 -15.60 6.81
CA ARG A 335 -24.52 -16.25 5.55
C ARG A 335 -25.04 -15.56 4.28
N HIS A 336 -25.89 -14.55 4.40
CA HIS A 336 -26.51 -13.84 3.28
C HIS A 336 -25.78 -12.56 2.89
N MET A 337 -24.89 -12.07 3.76
CA MET A 337 -23.86 -11.16 3.31
C MET A 337 -22.86 -11.97 2.49
N PRO A 338 -22.45 -11.48 1.30
CA PRO A 338 -21.37 -12.12 0.57
C PRO A 338 -20.18 -12.34 1.52
N GLU A 339 -19.36 -13.38 1.34
CA GLU A 339 -18.22 -13.68 2.23
C GLU A 339 -17.27 -12.47 2.44
N HIS A 340 -17.37 -11.49 1.53
CA HIS A 340 -16.68 -10.22 1.52
C HIS A 340 -17.24 -9.17 2.50
N ALA A 341 -18.40 -9.36 3.15
CA ALA A 341 -19.06 -8.34 3.97
C ALA A 341 -19.32 -8.72 5.44
N CYS A 342 -18.99 -9.94 5.86
CA CYS A 342 -19.06 -10.36 7.27
C CYS A 342 -17.69 -10.22 7.94
N PHE A 343 -17.62 -9.52 9.08
CA PHE A 343 -16.37 -9.15 9.77
C PHE A 343 -16.06 -9.94 11.07
N GLY A 344 -16.74 -11.06 11.36
CA GLY A 344 -16.21 -12.06 12.30
C GLY A 344 -16.59 -13.53 12.08
N ARG A 345 -16.07 -14.41 12.95
CA ARG A 345 -16.51 -15.81 13.08
C ARG A 345 -18.00 -15.87 13.46
N LYS A 346 -18.71 -16.88 12.95
CA LYS A 346 -20.18 -17.09 12.92
C LYS A 346 -20.97 -17.04 14.26
N SER A 347 -20.46 -16.52 15.37
CA SER A 347 -21.20 -16.55 16.65
C SER A 347 -21.00 -15.39 17.63
N ASN A 348 -20.03 -14.48 17.44
CA ASN A 348 -19.78 -13.39 18.42
C ASN A 348 -19.91 -12.01 17.75
N TYR A 349 -20.91 -11.23 18.16
CA TYR A 349 -21.01 -9.82 17.80
C TYR A 349 -19.93 -9.04 18.54
N SER A 350 -19.08 -8.32 17.82
CA SER A 350 -18.09 -7.42 18.43
C SER A 350 -18.12 -6.07 17.72
N TYR A 351 -17.45 -5.09 18.30
CA TYR A 351 -17.25 -3.79 17.66
C TYR A 351 -16.62 -3.95 16.26
N ALA A 352 -15.59 -4.81 16.15
CA ALA A 352 -14.89 -5.10 14.90
C ALA A 352 -15.81 -5.75 13.85
N THR A 353 -16.82 -6.55 14.26
CA THR A 353 -17.72 -7.21 13.31
C THR A 353 -18.89 -6.34 12.86
N CYS A 354 -19.35 -5.41 13.71
CA CYS A 354 -20.62 -4.71 13.50
C CYS A 354 -20.52 -3.21 13.22
N CYS A 355 -19.53 -2.54 13.81
CA CYS A 355 -19.48 -1.07 13.83
C CYS A 355 -18.29 -0.52 13.06
N LEU A 356 -17.15 -1.21 13.09
CA LEU A 356 -15.99 -0.85 12.28
C LEU A 356 -16.27 -0.92 10.77
N PRO A 357 -16.93 -1.95 10.23
CA PRO A 357 -17.08 -2.09 8.78
C PRO A 357 -17.92 -0.99 8.12
N PRO A 358 -19.09 -0.61 8.65
CA PRO A 358 -19.86 0.52 8.10
C PRO A 358 -19.05 1.80 8.15
N TYR A 359 -18.28 2.02 9.21
CA TYR A 359 -17.41 3.17 9.29
C TYR A 359 -16.40 3.18 8.14
N LEU A 360 -15.63 2.10 7.97
CA LEU A 360 -14.63 1.96 6.92
C LEU A 360 -15.25 2.15 5.54
N LEU A 361 -16.37 1.47 5.26
CA LEU A 361 -17.14 1.67 4.03
C LEU A 361 -17.59 3.12 3.85
N SER A 362 -18.02 3.79 4.92
CA SER A 362 -18.55 5.16 4.86
C SER A 362 -17.48 6.22 4.63
N ILE A 363 -16.24 5.95 5.03
CA ILE A 363 -15.09 6.76 4.67
C ILE A 363 -14.46 6.29 3.35
N GLY A 364 -15.01 5.24 2.74
CA GLY A 364 -14.51 4.63 1.51
C GLY A 364 -13.15 3.96 1.67
N TYR A 365 -12.81 3.52 2.89
CA TYR A 365 -11.73 2.60 3.16
C TYR A 365 -12.26 1.18 2.93
N PRO A 366 -11.66 0.43 2.01
CA PRO A 366 -12.08 -0.93 1.71
C PRO A 366 -11.74 -1.86 2.87
N LYS A 367 -12.36 -3.03 2.84
CA LYS A 367 -12.24 -4.06 3.86
C LYS A 367 -10.77 -4.26 4.26
N PRO A 368 -10.39 -4.08 5.54
CA PRO A 368 -9.20 -4.73 6.06
C PRO A 368 -9.45 -6.23 5.82
N GLY A 369 -8.60 -6.85 5.01
CA GLY A 369 -8.53 -8.30 4.97
C GLY A 369 -8.49 -8.79 6.42
N TYR A 370 -9.16 -9.89 6.72
CA TYR A 370 -8.90 -10.53 8.01
C TYR A 370 -7.41 -10.85 8.03
N VAL A 371 -6.62 -10.05 8.72
CA VAL A 371 -5.35 -10.51 9.25
C VAL A 371 -5.79 -11.44 10.38
N MET A 372 -5.73 -12.74 10.09
CA MET A 372 -6.03 -13.81 11.03
C MET A 372 -4.86 -14.06 11.95
#